data_AF-A0A3N5XHX9-F1
#
_entry.id   AF-A0A3N5XHX9-F1
#
_cell.length_a   1.000
_cell.length_b   1.000
_cell.length_c   1.000
_cell.angle_alpha   90.00
_cell.angle_beta   90.00
_cell.angle_gamma   90.00
#
_symmetry.space_group_name_H-M   'P 1'
#
loop_
_entity.id
_entity.type
_entity.pdbx_description
1 polymer ?
#
loop_
_entity_poly.entity_id
_entity_poly.type
_entity_poly.pdbx_seq_one_letter_code
_entity_poly.pdbx_strand_id
1 'polypeptide(L)'
;MTATVLKELTVSGRSGATVFDQAYRSGAVQVIDGHDHPCGVEPAWASRLDEGERDTLLAFEKIRAAFIIIDDRRGVQCCNSRKVPHINALLCPRTLYAAGLISQERCRQAVDQLIVIGRYSSFVIEYARQCAFDRLRAFEPAVKFIH
;
A
#
# COMPACT_ATOMS: atom_id res chain seq x y z
N MET A 1 1.53 -8.41 2.87
CA MET A 1 2.63 -7.55 3.38
C MET A 1 3.76 -8.44 3.87
N THR A 2 4.95 -7.91 4.14
CA THR A 2 6.08 -8.75 4.60
C THR A 2 6.16 -8.78 6.13
N ALA A 3 6.92 -9.73 6.68
CA ALA A 3 7.09 -9.87 8.13
C ALA A 3 7.74 -8.60 8.74
N THR A 4 8.72 -8.02 8.04
CA THR A 4 9.37 -6.75 8.39
C THR A 4 8.36 -5.63 8.53
N VAL A 5 7.49 -5.45 7.52
CA VAL A 5 6.45 -4.42 7.51
C VAL A 5 5.42 -4.66 8.62
N LEU A 6 4.99 -5.91 8.86
CA LEU A 6 4.06 -6.21 9.95
C LEU A 6 4.66 -5.86 11.31
N LYS A 7 5.94 -6.17 11.53
CA LYS A 7 6.64 -5.85 12.78
C LYS A 7 6.69 -4.35 13.02
N GLU A 8 6.92 -3.54 11.98
CA GLU A 8 6.91 -2.08 12.09
C GLU A 8 5.53 -1.50 12.37
N LEU A 9 4.48 -2.08 11.77
CA LEU A 9 3.11 -1.62 11.93
C LEU A 9 2.52 -2.00 13.29
N THR A 10 2.96 -3.11 13.89
CA THR A 10 2.45 -3.63 15.16
C THR A 10 3.24 -3.18 16.40
N VAL A 11 4.22 -2.27 16.24
CA VAL A 11 4.93 -1.68 17.38
C VAL A 11 3.95 -0.97 18.32
N SER A 12 3.97 -1.36 19.60
CA SER A 12 3.10 -0.81 20.63
C SER A 12 3.19 0.73 20.71
N GLY A 13 2.04 1.37 20.84
CA GLY A 13 1.92 2.84 20.90
C GLY A 13 1.88 3.54 19.54
N ARG A 14 2.03 2.83 18.41
CA ARG A 14 1.78 3.41 17.08
C ARG A 14 0.30 3.41 16.75
N SER A 15 -0.15 4.49 16.10
CA SER A 15 -1.52 4.57 15.58
C SER A 15 -1.78 3.43 14.61
N GLY A 16 -2.90 2.70 14.81
CA GLY A 16 -3.27 1.57 13.97
C GLY A 16 -2.61 0.23 14.33
N ALA A 17 -1.69 0.16 15.29
CA ALA A 17 -0.98 -1.09 15.62
C ALA A 17 -1.94 -2.24 16.00
N THR A 18 -2.91 -1.97 16.87
CA THR A 18 -3.94 -2.95 17.25
C THR A 18 -4.81 -3.37 16.06
N VAL A 19 -5.10 -2.45 15.14
CA VAL A 19 -5.91 -2.75 13.95
C VAL A 19 -5.16 -3.68 13.01
N PHE A 20 -3.86 -3.46 12.80
CA PHE A 20 -3.04 -4.36 11.97
C PHE A 20 -2.82 -5.72 12.63
N ASP A 21 -2.61 -5.80 13.95
CA ASP A 21 -2.53 -7.07 14.67
C ASP A 21 -3.84 -7.87 14.55
N GLN A 22 -4.99 -7.22 14.72
CA GLN A 22 -6.29 -7.86 14.53
C GLN A 22 -6.52 -8.32 13.08
N ALA A 23 -6.17 -7.49 12.10
CA ALA A 23 -6.30 -7.82 10.68
C ALA A 23 -5.39 -8.99 10.28
N TYR A 24 -4.20 -9.09 10.86
CA TYR A 24 -3.32 -10.23 10.68
C TYR A 24 -3.92 -11.50 11.29
N ARG A 25 -4.40 -11.43 12.55
CA ARG A 25 -5.01 -12.59 13.24
C ARG A 25 -6.27 -13.09 12.57
N SER A 26 -7.06 -12.22 11.93
CA SER A 26 -8.27 -12.60 11.20
C SER A 26 -8.00 -13.11 9.78
N GLY A 27 -6.75 -13.04 9.31
CA GLY A 27 -6.37 -13.41 7.94
C GLY A 27 -6.74 -12.37 6.88
N ALA A 28 -7.31 -11.22 7.27
CA ALA A 28 -7.56 -10.10 6.36
C ALA A 28 -6.25 -9.49 5.81
N VAL A 29 -5.18 -9.60 6.59
CA VAL A 29 -3.81 -9.28 6.18
C VAL A 29 -2.99 -10.57 6.21
N GLN A 30 -2.38 -10.92 5.09
CA GLN A 30 -1.46 -12.04 4.98
C GLN A 30 -0.01 -11.56 4.99
N VAL A 31 0.84 -12.29 5.71
CA VAL A 31 2.29 -12.12 5.67
C VAL A 31 2.85 -13.02 4.58
N ILE A 32 3.68 -12.44 3.73
CA ILE A 32 4.37 -13.12 2.64
C ILE A 32 5.86 -12.99 2.92
N ASP A 33 6.55 -14.12 2.96
CA ASP A 33 7.99 -14.13 3.12
C ASP A 33 8.65 -13.58 1.85
N GLY A 34 9.29 -12.42 2.00
CA GLY A 34 10.05 -11.74 0.94
C GLY A 34 11.46 -12.31 0.73
N HIS A 35 11.92 -13.20 1.62
CA HIS A 35 13.32 -13.66 1.65
C HIS A 35 13.64 -14.86 0.74
N ASP A 36 12.66 -15.46 0.07
CA ASP A 36 12.94 -16.55 -0.86
C ASP A 36 13.29 -16.01 -2.25
N HIS A 37 14.53 -15.54 -2.41
CA HIS A 37 15.10 -15.38 -3.74
C HIS A 37 15.59 -16.75 -4.25
N PRO A 38 15.01 -17.31 -5.33
CA PRO A 38 15.41 -18.63 -5.84
C PRO A 38 16.85 -18.68 -6.38
N CYS A 39 17.58 -17.56 -6.43
CA CYS A 39 18.91 -17.48 -7.03
C CYS A 39 20.00 -16.88 -6.12
N GLY A 40 19.69 -16.50 -4.87
CA GLY A 40 20.71 -15.98 -3.93
C GLY A 40 21.42 -14.67 -4.31
N VAL A 41 21.07 -14.07 -5.46
CA VAL A 41 21.60 -12.79 -5.92
C VAL A 41 20.51 -11.73 -5.77
N GLU A 42 20.72 -10.82 -4.81
CA GLU A 42 19.87 -9.64 -4.69
C GLU A 42 20.02 -8.75 -5.94
N PRO A 43 18.91 -8.30 -6.55
CA PRO A 43 18.98 -7.39 -7.68
C PRO A 43 19.68 -6.08 -7.31
N ALA A 44 20.42 -5.47 -8.25
CA ALA A 44 21.19 -4.25 -7.99
C ALA A 44 20.34 -3.04 -7.53
N TRP A 45 19.03 -3.03 -7.80
CA TRP A 45 18.11 -1.99 -7.30
C TRP A 45 17.73 -2.19 -5.82
N ALA A 46 17.79 -3.42 -5.32
CA ALA A 46 17.36 -3.81 -3.98
C ALA A 46 18.27 -3.20 -2.89
N SER A 47 19.55 -2.98 -3.21
CA SER A 47 20.53 -2.34 -2.33
C SER A 47 20.28 -0.85 -2.08
N ARG A 48 19.37 -0.22 -2.84
CA ARG A 48 19.06 1.23 -2.74
C ARG A 48 17.77 1.52 -1.96
N LEU A 49 17.04 0.49 -1.59
CA LEU A 49 15.78 0.56 -0.84
C LEU A 49 16.03 0.16 0.62
N ASP A 50 15.12 0.56 1.50
CA ASP A 50 15.11 -0.03 2.85
C ASP A 50 14.57 -1.47 2.81
N GLU A 51 14.71 -2.17 3.94
CA GLU A 51 14.34 -3.59 4.04
C GLU A 51 12.84 -3.82 3.73
N GLY A 52 11.94 -2.98 4.26
CA GLY A 52 10.50 -3.08 3.99
C GLY A 52 10.13 -2.74 2.54
N GLU A 53 10.76 -1.68 2.02
CA GLU A 53 10.94 -1.28 0.62
C GLU A 53 11.09 -2.46 -0.34
N ARG A 54 12.24 -3.09 -0.15
CA ARG A 54 12.72 -4.22 -0.92
C ARG A 54 11.80 -5.42 -0.78
N ASP A 55 11.51 -5.84 0.45
CA ASP A 55 10.75 -7.05 0.72
C ASP A 55 9.35 -6.96 0.10
N THR A 56 8.74 -5.77 0.09
CA THR A 56 7.42 -5.54 -0.51
C THR A 56 7.45 -5.72 -2.04
N LEU A 57 8.48 -5.22 -2.71
CA LEU A 57 8.66 -5.41 -4.15
C LEU A 57 8.93 -6.86 -4.52
N LEU A 58 9.72 -7.57 -3.71
CA LEU A 58 9.97 -9.00 -3.89
C LEU A 58 8.70 -9.83 -3.69
N ALA A 59 7.93 -9.51 -2.65
CA ALA A 59 6.64 -10.15 -2.41
C ALA A 59 5.67 -9.93 -3.58
N PHE A 60 5.61 -8.72 -4.13
CA PHE A 60 4.78 -8.41 -5.31
C PHE A 60 5.08 -9.35 -6.49
N GLU A 61 6.36 -9.58 -6.79
CA GLU A 61 6.78 -10.47 -7.87
C GLU A 61 6.44 -11.94 -7.59
N LYS A 62 6.58 -12.38 -6.33
CA LYS A 62 6.30 -13.76 -5.91
C LYS A 62 4.81 -14.10 -6.01
N ILE A 63 3.95 -13.23 -5.49
CA ILE A 63 2.50 -13.52 -5.39
C ILE A 63 1.67 -12.98 -6.56
N ARG A 64 2.32 -12.26 -7.50
CA ARG A 64 1.63 -11.57 -8.61
C ARG A 64 0.46 -10.72 -8.12
N ALA A 65 0.72 -9.91 -7.09
CA ALA A 65 -0.29 -8.98 -6.59
C ALA A 65 -0.75 -8.03 -7.70
N ALA A 66 -1.95 -7.48 -7.58
CA ALA A 66 -2.49 -6.55 -8.56
C ALA A 66 -1.73 -5.21 -8.56
N PHE A 67 -1.38 -4.70 -7.38
CA PHE A 67 -0.66 -3.45 -7.19
C PHE A 67 0.00 -3.39 -5.80
N ILE A 68 0.82 -2.35 -5.60
CA ILE A 68 1.45 -2.02 -4.32
C ILE A 68 0.87 -0.72 -3.75
N ILE A 69 0.65 -0.65 -2.43
CA ILE A 69 0.42 0.62 -1.73
C ILE A 69 1.76 1.08 -1.16
N ILE A 70 2.23 2.26 -1.59
CA ILE A 70 3.55 2.79 -1.21
C ILE A 70 3.58 4.32 -1.19
N ASP A 71 4.21 4.87 -0.15
CA ASP A 71 4.27 6.32 0.07
C ASP A 71 5.68 6.92 -0.08
N ASP A 72 6.73 6.12 0.11
CA ASP A 72 8.11 6.63 0.04
C ASP A 72 8.54 6.93 -1.40
N ARG A 73 9.32 8.01 -1.55
CA ARG A 73 9.77 8.50 -2.86
C ARG A 73 10.67 7.49 -3.57
N ARG A 74 11.55 6.78 -2.86
CA ARG A 74 12.47 5.80 -3.46
C ARG A 74 11.70 4.56 -3.91
N GLY A 75 10.81 4.03 -3.07
CA GLY A 75 9.89 2.98 -3.43
C GLY A 75 9.05 3.32 -4.67
N VAL A 76 8.46 4.52 -4.73
CA VAL A 76 7.72 5.02 -5.90
C VAL A 76 8.61 5.08 -7.16
N GLN A 77 9.83 5.60 -7.06
CA GLN A 77 10.78 5.63 -8.19
C GLN A 77 11.12 4.22 -8.69
N CYS A 78 11.29 3.26 -7.78
CA CYS A 78 11.53 1.87 -8.14
C CYS A 78 10.30 1.26 -8.85
N CYS A 79 9.09 1.50 -8.33
CA CYS A 79 7.87 1.04 -8.98
C CYS A 79 7.73 1.62 -10.40
N ASN A 80 8.02 2.91 -10.58
CA ASN A 80 7.99 3.57 -11.88
C ASN A 80 8.99 2.97 -12.88
N SER A 81 10.25 2.78 -12.46
CA SER A 81 11.28 2.23 -13.36
C SER A 81 10.99 0.80 -13.80
N ARG A 82 10.28 0.04 -12.97
CA ARG A 82 9.91 -1.36 -13.21
C ARG A 82 8.50 -1.55 -13.75
N LYS A 83 7.75 -0.46 -13.95
CA LYS A 83 6.35 -0.48 -14.40
C LYS A 83 5.44 -1.31 -13.47
N VAL A 84 5.72 -1.28 -12.17
CA VAL A 84 4.89 -1.93 -11.14
C VAL A 84 3.69 -1.03 -10.85
N PRO A 85 2.43 -1.52 -10.99
CA PRO A 85 1.25 -0.77 -10.61
C PRO A 85 1.28 -0.44 -9.12
N HIS A 86 1.07 0.84 -8.77
CA HIS A 86 1.11 1.28 -7.39
C HIS A 86 0.23 2.50 -7.14
N ILE A 87 -0.16 2.70 -5.89
CA ILE A 87 -0.86 3.89 -5.39
C ILE A 87 -0.28 4.36 -4.07
N ASN A 88 -0.44 5.65 -3.79
CA ASN A 88 -0.20 6.24 -2.48
C ASN A 88 -1.39 5.97 -1.54
N ALA A 89 -1.15 5.90 -0.23
CA ALA A 89 -2.17 5.66 0.78
C ALA A 89 -3.32 6.69 0.74
N LEU A 90 -3.07 7.94 0.33
CA LEU A 90 -4.11 8.96 0.14
C LEU A 90 -5.14 8.58 -0.94
N LEU A 91 -4.79 7.70 -1.89
CA LEU A 91 -5.70 7.22 -2.90
C LEU A 91 -6.56 6.05 -2.39
N CYS A 92 -6.17 5.37 -1.31
CA CYS A 92 -6.93 4.22 -0.80
C CYS A 92 -8.39 4.56 -0.46
N PRO A 93 -8.71 5.63 0.31
CA PRO A 93 -10.11 5.98 0.55
C PRO A 93 -10.86 6.34 -0.73
N ARG A 94 -10.18 6.98 -1.69
CA ARG A 94 -10.78 7.36 -2.97
C ARG A 94 -11.11 6.16 -3.84
N THR A 95 -10.23 5.15 -3.84
CA THR A 95 -10.46 3.87 -4.50
C THR A 95 -11.63 3.11 -3.87
N LEU A 96 -11.72 3.09 -2.53
CA LEU A 96 -12.86 2.49 -1.83
C LEU A 96 -14.17 3.21 -2.13
N TYR A 97 -14.15 4.53 -2.23
CA TYR A 97 -15.32 5.32 -2.63
C TYR A 97 -15.73 5.06 -4.09
N ALA A 98 -14.76 5.01 -5.01
CA ALA A 98 -14.99 4.68 -6.41
C ALA A 98 -15.64 3.30 -6.59
N ALA A 99 -15.23 2.33 -5.77
CA ALA A 99 -15.80 0.99 -5.71
C ALA A 99 -17.16 0.92 -4.98
N GLY A 100 -17.69 2.03 -4.46
CA GLY A 100 -18.96 2.07 -3.72
C GLY A 100 -18.92 1.45 -2.32
N LEU A 101 -17.73 1.22 -1.75
CA LEU A 101 -17.56 0.54 -0.45
C LEU A 101 -17.65 1.47 0.76
N ILE A 102 -17.44 2.76 0.54
CA ILE A 102 -17.59 3.79 1.58
C ILE A 102 -18.38 4.99 1.02
N SER A 103 -19.00 5.76 1.90
CA SER A 103 -19.68 7.00 1.51
C SER A 103 -18.68 8.11 1.16
N GLN A 104 -19.14 9.12 0.41
CA GLN A 104 -18.32 10.30 0.08
C GLN A 104 -17.82 11.03 1.33
N GLU A 105 -18.67 11.14 2.35
CA GLU A 105 -18.30 11.77 3.62
C GLU A 105 -17.19 10.98 4.33
N ARG A 106 -17.31 9.64 4.35
CA ARG A 106 -16.28 8.79 4.94
C ARG A 106 -14.96 8.86 4.18
N CYS A 107 -15.02 8.95 2.85
CA CYS A 107 -13.85 9.16 2.00
C CYS A 107 -13.14 10.47 2.36
N ARG A 108 -13.88 11.58 2.44
CA ARG A 108 -13.32 12.90 2.78
C ARG A 108 -12.64 12.87 4.14
N GLN A 109 -13.32 12.37 5.16
CA GLN A 109 -12.77 12.25 6.52
C GLN A 109 -11.49 11.42 6.56
N ALA A 110 -11.47 10.28 5.87
CA ALA A 110 -10.29 9.41 5.84
C ALA A 110 -9.11 10.07 5.11
N VAL A 111 -9.34 10.76 3.99
CA VAL A 111 -8.30 11.54 3.30
C VAL A 111 -7.75 12.63 4.20
N ASP A 112 -8.60 13.41 4.86
CA ASP A 112 -8.17 14.48 5.75
C ASP A 112 -7.36 13.94 6.95
N GLN A 113 -7.78 12.82 7.53
CA GLN A 113 -7.02 12.14 8.59
C GLN A 113 -5.64 11.68 8.11
N LEU A 114 -5.56 11.08 6.92
CA LEU A 114 -4.28 10.66 6.33
C LEU A 114 -3.36 11.86 6.07
N ILE A 115 -3.90 12.99 5.59
CA ILE A 115 -3.12 14.21 5.38
C ILE A 115 -2.53 14.72 6.70
N VAL A 116 -3.31 14.69 7.80
CA VAL A 116 -2.86 15.15 9.12
C VAL A 116 -1.77 14.25 9.71
N ILE A 117 -1.89 12.94 9.53
CA ILE A 117 -0.96 11.95 10.12
C ILE A 117 0.30 11.78 9.25
N GLY A 118 0.16 11.90 7.94
CA GLY A 118 1.22 11.65 6.97
C GLY A 118 2.14 12.85 6.71
N ARG A 119 3.22 12.60 5.96
CA ARG A 119 4.20 13.62 5.53
C ARG A 119 4.13 13.84 4.03
N TYR A 120 2.94 14.15 3.53
CA TYR A 120 2.71 14.34 2.09
C TYR A 120 3.06 15.76 1.65
N SER A 121 3.67 15.91 0.46
CA SER A 121 3.87 17.22 -0.13
C SER A 121 2.54 17.78 -0.67
N SER A 122 2.46 19.11 -0.81
CA SER A 122 1.31 19.78 -1.42
C SER A 122 0.97 19.20 -2.80
N PHE A 123 1.98 18.86 -3.59
CA PHE A 123 1.80 18.21 -4.89
C PHE A 123 1.09 16.85 -4.79
N VAL A 124 1.49 16.00 -3.83
CA VAL A 124 0.87 14.68 -3.64
C VAL A 124 -0.56 14.83 -3.15
N ILE A 125 -0.81 15.78 -2.24
CA ILE A 125 -2.16 16.09 -1.75
C ILE A 125 -3.05 16.57 -2.90
N GLU A 126 -2.56 17.48 -3.73
CA GLU A 126 -3.34 18.03 -4.85
C GLU A 126 -3.62 16.97 -5.90
N TYR A 127 -2.61 16.15 -6.24
CA TYR A 127 -2.80 14.98 -7.10
C TYR A 127 -3.86 14.04 -6.51
N ALA A 128 -3.79 13.75 -5.22
CA ALA A 128 -4.76 12.90 -4.55
C ALA A 128 -6.17 13.51 -4.54
N ARG A 129 -6.34 14.82 -4.57
CA ARG A 129 -7.66 15.48 -4.68
C ARG A 129 -8.20 15.46 -6.10
N GLN A 130 -7.34 15.68 -7.09
CA GLN A 130 -7.75 15.86 -8.49
C GLN A 130 -7.73 14.57 -9.33
N CYS A 131 -7.10 13.49 -8.87
CA CYS A 131 -6.96 12.27 -9.66
C CYS A 131 -8.35 11.75 -10.10
N ALA A 132 -8.58 11.54 -11.39
CA ALA A 132 -9.87 11.11 -11.90
C ALA A 132 -10.19 9.67 -11.44
N PHE A 133 -11.47 9.39 -11.14
CA PHE A 133 -11.90 8.06 -10.68
C PHE A 133 -11.61 6.94 -11.69
N ASP A 134 -11.65 7.24 -13.00
CA ASP A 134 -11.30 6.26 -14.04
C ASP A 134 -9.86 5.72 -13.90
N ARG A 135 -8.94 6.55 -13.35
CA ARG A 135 -7.57 6.11 -13.08
C ARG A 135 -7.45 5.23 -11.83
N LEU A 136 -8.48 5.23 -10.98
CA LEU A 136 -8.51 4.41 -9.77
C LEU A 136 -9.12 3.03 -10.00
N ARG A 137 -9.85 2.82 -11.09
CA ARG A 137 -10.51 1.54 -11.43
C ARG A 137 -9.57 0.34 -11.39
N ALA A 138 -8.33 0.50 -11.85
CA ALA A 138 -7.33 -0.57 -11.85
C ALA A 138 -6.88 -1.00 -10.44
N PHE A 139 -7.23 -0.23 -9.41
CA PHE A 139 -6.85 -0.47 -8.02
C PHE A 139 -8.04 -0.83 -7.13
N GLU A 140 -9.25 -0.90 -7.70
CA GLU A 140 -10.44 -1.29 -6.95
C GLU A 140 -10.27 -2.70 -6.39
N PRO A 141 -10.66 -2.93 -5.12
CA PRO A 141 -10.59 -4.27 -4.55
C PRO A 141 -11.51 -5.20 -5.34
N ALA A 142 -11.02 -6.41 -5.62
CA ALA A 142 -11.82 -7.46 -6.21
C ALA A 142 -12.86 -7.97 -5.19
N VAL A 143 -13.96 -7.24 -5.04
CA VAL A 143 -15.05 -7.66 -4.16
C VAL A 143 -15.89 -8.70 -4.91
N LYS A 144 -15.80 -9.96 -4.51
CA LYS A 144 -16.86 -10.93 -4.80
C LYS A 144 -17.98 -10.66 -3.80
N PHE A 145 -19.07 -10.06 -4.25
CA PHE A 145 -20.32 -10.09 -3.49
C PHE A 145 -20.77 -11.55 -3.42
N ILE A 146 -20.61 -12.18 -2.26
CA ILE A 146 -21.31 -13.41 -1.94
C ILE A 146 -22.73 -12.94 -1.61
N HIS A 147 -23.64 -13.09 -2.56
CA HIS A 147 -25.09 -12.93 -2.35
C HIS A 147 -25.63 -14.10 -1.52
#